data_AF-A0AAV3PSP6-F1
#
_entry.id   AF-A0AAV3PSP6-F1
#
_cell.length_a   1.000
_cell.length_b   1.000
_cell.length_c   1.000
_cell.angle_alpha   90.00
_cell.angle_beta   90.00
_cell.angle_gamma   90.00
#
_symmetry.space_group_name_H-M   'P 1'
#
loop_
_entity.id
_entity.type
_entity.pdbx_description
1 polymer ?
#
loop_
_entity_poly.entity_id
_entity_poly.type
_entity_poly.pdbx_seq_one_letter_code
_entity_poly.pdbx_strand_id
1 'polypeptide(L)'
;MLAYLLVAIVVQIVNFGSEPVDLQISIDAKELNILSSGSTSTILTSSDVKDENSLTNPTKVVPVTTPVQNACKEMNIILSPCSLYSLDLLTIMKSVINLPGLDIFNISSN
;
A
#
# COMPACT_ATOMS: atom_id res chain seq x y z
N MET A 1 -14.29 14.98 22.24
CA MET A 1 -13.12 14.98 21.33
C MET A 1 -12.89 13.54 20.90
N LEU A 2 -12.97 13.24 19.60
CA LEU A 2 -12.70 11.89 19.07
C LEU A 2 -11.19 11.76 18.81
N ALA A 3 -10.56 10.73 19.36
CA ALA A 3 -9.16 10.41 19.15
C ALA A 3 -9.03 9.42 17.98
N TYR A 4 -8.09 9.67 17.07
CA TYR A 4 -7.75 8.75 15.98
C TYR A 4 -6.31 8.27 16.13
N LEU A 5 -6.11 6.98 15.88
CA LEU A 5 -4.80 6.37 15.76
C LEU A 5 -4.48 6.12 14.29
N LEU A 6 -3.28 6.47 13.86
CA LEU A 6 -2.77 6.02 12.58
C LEU A 6 -2.26 4.58 12.72
N VAL A 7 -2.78 3.70 11.86
CA VAL A 7 -2.32 2.32 11.70
C VAL A 7 -1.94 2.15 10.24
N ALA A 8 -0.87 1.42 9.95
CA ALA A 8 -0.50 1.08 8.58
C ALA A 8 -0.83 -0.40 8.31
N ILE A 9 -1.48 -0.67 7.19
CA ILE A 9 -1.67 -2.02 6.67
C ILE A 9 -0.74 -2.18 5.47
N VAL A 10 0.08 -3.24 5.46
CA VAL A 10 0.95 -3.57 4.34
C VAL A 10 0.45 -4.84 3.69
N VAL A 11 0.14 -4.77 2.39
CA VAL A 11 -0.27 -5.92 1.58
C VAL A 11 0.83 -6.23 0.58
N GLN A 12 1.42 -7.43 0.67
CA GLN A 12 2.45 -7.88 -0.26
C GLN A 12 1.89 -8.92 -1.22
N ILE A 13 2.09 -8.69 -2.52
CA ILE A 13 1.42 -9.45 -3.58
C ILE A 13 2.47 -9.79 -4.64
N VAL A 14 2.41 -11.02 -5.16
CA VAL A 14 3.27 -11.48 -6.25
C VAL A 14 2.40 -11.94 -7.41
N ASN A 15 2.59 -11.36 -8.59
CA ASN A 15 2.11 -11.93 -9.84
C ASN A 15 3.26 -12.69 -10.50
N PHE A 16 3.26 -14.01 -10.38
CA PHE A 16 4.26 -14.88 -11.03
C PHE A 16 3.94 -15.15 -12.52
N GLY A 17 2.72 -14.83 -12.96
CA GLY A 17 2.25 -15.09 -14.31
C GLY A 17 2.89 -14.18 -15.36
N SER A 18 2.84 -14.62 -16.61
CA SER A 18 3.27 -13.82 -17.77
C SER A 18 2.22 -12.81 -18.24
N GLU A 19 1.02 -12.83 -17.65
CA GLU A 19 -0.09 -11.96 -18.01
C GLU A 19 -0.44 -11.01 -16.86
N PRO A 20 -0.99 -9.82 -17.17
CA PRO A 20 -1.54 -8.93 -16.16
C PRO A 20 -2.70 -9.59 -15.41
N VAL A 21 -2.81 -9.32 -14.11
CA VAL A 21 -3.90 -9.81 -13.26
C VAL A 21 -4.68 -8.62 -12.71
N ASP A 22 -5.99 -8.60 -12.95
CA ASP A 22 -6.91 -7.68 -12.27
C ASP A 22 -7.26 -8.27 -10.90
N LEU A 23 -6.70 -7.69 -9.83
CA LEU A 23 -6.89 -8.16 -8.47
C LEU A 23 -7.82 -7.22 -7.72
N GLN A 24 -8.96 -7.76 -7.28
CA GLN A 24 -9.83 -7.10 -6.32
C GLN A 24 -9.34 -7.36 -4.89
N ILE A 25 -9.19 -6.29 -4.11
CA ILE A 25 -8.78 -6.30 -2.71
C ILE A 25 -9.92 -5.74 -1.86
N SER A 26 -10.35 -6.54 -0.87
CA SER A 26 -11.32 -6.16 0.15
C SER A 26 -10.66 -6.15 1.54
N ILE A 27 -10.87 -5.08 2.30
CA ILE A 27 -10.39 -4.93 3.68
C ILE A 27 -11.61 -4.82 4.60
N ASP A 28 -11.94 -5.94 5.23
CA ASP A 28 -13.03 -6.02 6.20
C ASP A 28 -12.57 -5.57 7.59
N ALA A 29 -12.60 -4.24 7.80
CA ALA A 29 -12.38 -3.65 9.11
C ALA A 29 -13.32 -2.46 9.33
N LYS A 30 -14.36 -2.67 10.15
CA LYS A 30 -15.42 -1.68 10.37
C LYS A 30 -14.92 -0.37 11.00
N GLU A 31 -13.98 -0.46 11.93
CA GLU A 31 -13.49 0.68 12.73
C GLU A 31 -12.34 1.46 12.07
N LEU A 32 -11.80 0.94 10.97
CA LEU A 32 -10.74 1.58 10.18
C LEU A 32 -11.35 2.36 9.01
N ASN A 33 -10.76 3.52 8.71
CA ASN A 33 -10.90 4.17 7.41
C ASN A 33 -9.55 4.21 6.73
N ILE A 34 -9.53 3.93 5.43
CA ILE A 34 -8.32 4.01 4.61
C ILE A 34 -8.21 5.44 4.08
N LEU A 35 -7.03 6.03 4.23
CA LEU A 35 -6.69 7.34 3.70
C LEU A 35 -5.94 7.16 2.39
N SER A 36 -6.56 7.56 1.29
CA SER A 36 -5.89 7.59 -0.02
C SER A 36 -4.66 8.50 0.01
N SER A 37 -4.79 9.67 0.63
CA SER A 37 -3.64 10.54 0.91
C SER A 37 -2.68 9.88 1.90
N GLY A 38 -1.48 9.54 1.43
CA GLY A 38 -0.44 8.88 2.23
C GLY A 38 -0.37 7.37 2.02
N SER A 39 -1.28 6.77 1.26
CA SER A 39 -1.13 5.38 0.80
C SER A 39 -0.24 5.29 -0.43
N THR A 40 0.65 4.30 -0.48
CA THR A 40 1.64 4.10 -1.56
C THR A 40 1.67 2.67 -2.07
N SER A 41 2.05 2.50 -3.33
CA SER A 41 2.34 1.22 -3.96
C SER A 41 3.79 1.20 -4.40
N THR A 42 4.54 0.21 -3.94
CA THR A 42 5.92 -0.05 -4.36
C THR A 42 5.94 -1.29 -5.24
N ILE A 43 6.46 -1.17 -6.46
CA ILE A 43 6.46 -2.23 -7.46
C ILE A 43 7.90 -2.59 -7.82
N LEU A 44 8.23 -3.87 -7.77
CA LEU A 44 9.48 -4.43 -8.29
C LEU A 44 9.16 -5.31 -9.50
N THR A 45 9.65 -4.91 -10.67
CA THR A 45 9.47 -5.63 -11.94
C THR A 45 10.52 -5.17 -12.96
N SER A 46 10.59 -5.84 -14.11
CA SER A 46 11.43 -5.46 -15.24
C SER A 46 10.79 -5.89 -16.57
N SER A 47 11.36 -5.45 -17.68
CA SER A 47 10.94 -5.82 -19.03
C SER A 47 11.18 -7.30 -19.38
N ASP A 48 12.21 -7.91 -18.81
CA ASP A 48 12.57 -9.32 -19.02
C ASP A 48 12.79 -10.01 -17.66
N VAL A 49 12.34 -11.25 -17.53
CA VAL A 49 12.47 -12.06 -16.30
C VAL A 49 13.92 -12.45 -15.97
N LYS A 50 14.85 -12.26 -16.91
CA LYS A 50 16.29 -12.47 -16.75
C LYS A 50 17.05 -11.16 -16.55
N ASP A 51 16.35 -10.02 -16.41
CA ASP A 51 17.03 -8.75 -16.16
C ASP A 51 17.71 -8.75 -14.78
N GLU A 52 18.95 -8.29 -14.75
CA GLU A 52 19.78 -8.18 -13.56
C GLU A 52 20.40 -6.78 -13.45
N ASN A 53 20.77 -6.41 -12.22
CA ASN A 53 21.64 -5.26 -11.96
C ASN A 53 23.10 -5.66 -12.15
N SER A 54 23.91 -4.78 -12.72
CA SER A 54 25.35 -4.99 -12.91
C SER A 54 26.14 -3.80 -12.39
N LEU A 55 27.48 -3.93 -12.32
CA LEU A 55 28.34 -2.79 -11.96
C LEU A 55 28.20 -1.60 -12.93
N THR A 56 27.91 -1.86 -14.20
CA THR A 56 27.74 -0.82 -15.22
C THR A 56 26.30 -0.28 -15.28
N ASN A 57 25.32 -1.03 -14.76
CA ASN A 57 23.94 -0.60 -14.65
C ASN A 57 23.31 -1.09 -13.32
N PRO A 58 23.63 -0.43 -12.20
CA PRO A 58 23.28 -0.94 -10.87
C PRO A 58 21.79 -0.77 -10.52
N THR A 59 21.04 0.00 -11.31
CA THR A 59 19.64 0.34 -11.05
C THR A 59 18.70 -0.10 -12.17
N LYS A 60 19.06 -1.15 -12.92
CA LYS A 60 18.22 -1.70 -14.00
C LYS A 60 16.88 -2.23 -13.48
N VAL A 61 16.93 -2.96 -12.37
CA VAL A 61 15.79 -3.57 -11.70
C VAL A 61 15.76 -3.04 -10.27
N VAL A 62 14.86 -2.08 -10.00
CA VAL A 62 14.72 -1.43 -8.69
C VAL A 62 13.23 -1.25 -8.34
N PRO A 63 12.87 -1.26 -7.06
CA PRO A 63 11.51 -0.93 -6.64
C PRO A 63 11.17 0.53 -6.99
N VAL A 64 9.95 0.76 -7.48
CA VAL A 64 9.41 2.09 -7.77
C VAL A 64 8.16 2.32 -6.92
N THR A 65 8.18 3.38 -6.10
CA THR A 65 7.07 3.75 -5.24
C THR A 65 6.24 4.87 -5.86
N THR A 66 4.91 4.71 -5.86
CA THR A 66 3.95 5.71 -6.36
C THR A 66 2.74 5.83 -5.42
N PRO A 67 2.04 6.99 -5.39
CA PRO A 67 0.81 7.14 -4.60
C PRO A 67 -0.32 6.25 -5.12
N VAL A 68 -1.12 5.69 -4.21
CA VAL A 68 -2.35 4.95 -4.57
C VAL A 68 -3.51 5.94 -4.65
N GLN A 69 -3.99 6.27 -5.85
CA GLN A 69 -4.99 7.35 -6.01
C GLN A 69 -6.35 7.03 -5.40
N ASN A 70 -6.76 5.75 -5.40
CA ASN A 70 -8.09 5.32 -4.98
C ASN A 70 -8.02 4.29 -3.85
N ALA A 71 -7.11 4.48 -2.89
CA ALA A 71 -7.00 3.56 -1.77
C ALA A 71 -8.29 3.61 -0.93
N CYS A 72 -8.96 2.48 -0.81
CA CYS A 72 -10.20 2.33 -0.06
C CYS A 72 -10.40 0.86 0.35
N LYS A 73 -11.51 0.57 1.04
CA LYS A 73 -11.77 -0.80 1.54
C LYS A 73 -12.03 -1.82 0.43
N GLU A 74 -12.51 -1.36 -0.71
CA GLU A 74 -12.84 -2.18 -1.87
C GLU A 74 -12.16 -1.57 -3.08
N MET A 75 -11.01 -2.09 -3.47
CA MET A 75 -10.20 -1.50 -4.54
C MET A 75 -9.72 -2.56 -5.51
N ASN A 76 -9.46 -2.14 -6.75
CA ASN A 76 -8.88 -2.98 -7.78
C ASN A 76 -7.49 -2.48 -8.12
N ILE A 77 -6.56 -3.41 -8.34
CA ILE A 77 -5.22 -3.13 -8.81
C ILE A 77 -4.88 -4.08 -9.97
N ILE A 78 -4.33 -3.52 -11.04
CA ILE A 78 -3.78 -4.30 -12.14
C ILE A 78 -2.33 -4.60 -11.81
N LEU A 79 -2.03 -5.88 -11.59
CA LEU A 79 -0.69 -6.38 -11.35
C LEU A 79 -0.03 -6.68 -12.69
N SER A 80 1.11 -6.04 -12.97
CA SER A 80 1.93 -6.36 -14.13
C SER A 80 2.42 -7.81 -14.10
N PRO A 81 2.73 -8.43 -15.25
CA PRO A 81 3.41 -9.73 -15.29
C PRO A 81 4.69 -9.76 -14.45
N CYS A 82 5.04 -10.94 -13.93
CA CYS A 82 6.31 -11.22 -13.25
C CYS A 82 6.76 -10.09 -12.31
N SER A 83 5.92 -9.77 -11.33
CA SER A 83 6.07 -8.59 -10.49
C SER A 83 5.81 -8.87 -9.01
N LEU A 84 6.41 -8.03 -8.18
CA LEU A 84 6.14 -7.97 -6.75
C LEU A 84 5.63 -6.57 -6.39
N TYR A 85 4.52 -6.51 -5.68
CA TYR A 85 3.88 -5.29 -5.23
C TYR A 85 3.87 -5.27 -3.69
N SER A 86 4.13 -4.10 -3.12
CA SER A 86 3.87 -3.77 -1.71
C SER A 86 2.92 -2.58 -1.67
N LEU A 87 1.72 -2.79 -1.13
CA LEU A 87 0.72 -1.76 -0.97
C LEU A 87 0.69 -1.32 0.49
N ASP A 88 1.21 -0.13 0.74
CA ASP A 88 1.24 0.50 2.07
C ASP A 88 0.01 1.39 2.20
N LEU A 89 -0.98 0.93 2.96
CA LEU A 89 -2.25 1.61 3.15
C LEU A 89 -2.24 2.36 4.47
N LEU A 90 -2.32 3.69 4.39
CA LEU A 90 -2.48 4.53 5.56
C LEU A 90 -3.92 4.40 6.05
N THR A 91 -4.09 4.08 7.33
CA THR A 91 -5.42 3.96 7.93
C THR A 91 -5.55 4.80 9.18
N ILE A 92 -6.76 5.28 9.44
CA ILE A 92 -7.15 5.86 10.71
C ILE A 92 -8.10 4.89 11.41
N MET A 93 -7.78 4.56 12.65
CA MET A 93 -8.64 3.81 13.55
C MET A 93 -9.32 4.78 14.49
N LYS A 94 -10.66 4.68 14.60
CA LYS A 94 -11.37 5.39 15.65
C LYS A 94 -11.05 4.73 16.99
N SER A 95 -10.30 5.42 17.84
CA SER A 95 -10.02 4.94 19.19
C SER A 95 -11.23 5.20 20.10
N VAL A 96 -11.63 4.19 20.89
CA VAL A 96 -12.58 4.36 22.00
C VAL A 96 -11.84 4.55 23.35
N ILE A 97 -10.51 4.43 23.43
CA ILE A 97 -9.81 4.44 24.71
C ILE A 97 -8.35 4.92 24.66
N ASN A 98 -7.97 5.60 25.74
CA ASN A 98 -6.63 6.08 26.11
C ASN A 98 -5.63 4.90 26.15
N LEU A 99 -4.83 4.70 25.10
CA LEU A 99 -3.63 3.87 25.16
C LEU A 99 -2.45 4.77 25.57
N PRO A 100 -1.84 4.58 26.77
CA PRO A 100 -0.67 5.36 27.16
C PRO A 100 0.52 5.03 26.24
N GLY A 101 1.14 6.06 25.67
CA GLY A 101 2.34 5.93 24.82
C GLY A 101 2.10 5.96 23.31
N LEU A 102 0.90 6.30 22.85
CA LEU A 102 0.56 6.41 21.43
C LEU A 102 0.28 7.86 21.05
N ASP A 103 0.90 8.35 19.96
CA ASP A 103 0.63 9.68 19.43
C ASP A 103 -0.78 9.74 18.82
N ILE A 104 -1.68 10.45 19.53
CA ILE A 104 -3.06 10.67 19.11
C ILE A 104 -3.10 11.95 18.26
N PHE A 105 -3.55 11.83 17.00
CA PHE A 105 -3.75 12.98 16.13
C PHE A 105 -5.17 13.53 16.30
N ASN A 106 -5.28 14.82 16.64
CA ASN A 106 -6.54 15.55 16.62
C ASN A 106 -6.83 16.03 15.20
N ILE A 107 -7.74 15.36 14.51
CA ILE A 107 -8.30 15.84 13.24
C ILE A 107 -9.59 16.60 13.58
N SER A 108 -9.56 17.93 13.56
CA SER A 108 -10.77 18.75 13.66
C SER A 108 -11.39 18.94 12.28
N SER A 109 -12.66 18.55 12.12
CA SER A 109 -13.50 18.98 10.99
C SER A 109 -14.20 20.30 11.35
N ASN A 110 -14.10 21.30 10.46
CA ASN A 110 -14.96 22.50 10.48
C ASN A 110 -16.38 22.17 10.01
#